data_AF-A0A2M7Q1P8-F1
#
_entry.id   AF-A0A2M7Q1P8-F1
#
_cell.length_a   1.000
_cell.length_b   1.000
_cell.length_c   1.000
_cell.angle_alpha   90.00
_cell.angle_beta   90.00
_cell.angle_gamma   90.00
#
_symmetry.space_group_name_H-M   'P 1'
#
loop_
_entity.id
_entity.type
_entity.pdbx_description
1 polymer ?
#
loop_
_entity_poly.entity_id
_entity_poly.type
_entity_poly.pdbx_seq_one_letter_code
_entity_poly.pdbx_strand_id
1 'polypeptide(L)'
;MNRELLKKAAEVLNPVGVYLRSSKVYTHTGFHPPYNNGEFQIQYKSKVISEYELLRAEEGQSFIAFQYEAGVRLVDETVDEKDSAYVRAEILAVFASEYQLKEPEAFDEAAMSEFLNCNVRFHVWPFWREYLQSTCTRMGLPVIPLPHHFRPQESENKE
;
A
#
# COMPACT_ATOMS: atom_id res chain seq x y z
N MET A 1 -9.18 -1.91 -17.63
CA MET A 1 -7.90 -2.59 -17.86
C MET A 1 -7.59 -2.63 -19.35
N ASN A 2 -6.76 -1.71 -19.83
CA ASN A 2 -6.28 -1.66 -21.21
C ASN A 2 -4.98 -2.47 -21.34
N ARG A 3 -5.07 -3.65 -21.97
CA ARG A 3 -3.94 -4.59 -22.09
C ARG A 3 -2.79 -4.07 -22.94
N GLU A 4 -3.06 -3.22 -23.93
CA GLU A 4 -2.04 -2.66 -24.82
C GLU A 4 -1.18 -1.63 -24.08
N LEU A 5 -1.82 -0.74 -23.32
CA LEU A 5 -1.14 0.23 -22.46
C LEU A 5 -0.28 -0.46 -21.38
N LEU A 6 -0.79 -1.52 -20.77
CA LEU A 6 -0.01 -2.31 -19.80
C LEU A 6 1.22 -2.95 -20.42
N LYS A 7 1.08 -3.53 -21.61
CA LYS A 7 2.21 -4.14 -22.34
C LYS A 7 3.25 -3.08 -22.70
N LYS A 8 2.81 -1.92 -23.20
CA LYS A 8 3.69 -0.79 -23.54
C LYS A 8 4.51 -0.34 -22.34
N ALA A 9 3.88 -0.17 -21.17
CA ALA A 9 4.58 0.19 -19.94
C ALA A 9 5.56 -0.92 -19.47
N ALA A 10 5.12 -2.18 -19.49
CA ALA A 10 5.95 -3.30 -19.04
C ALA A 10 7.19 -3.53 -19.93
N GLU A 11 7.14 -3.16 -21.20
CA GLU A 11 8.29 -3.27 -22.11
C GLU A 11 9.37 -2.22 -21.82
N VAL A 12 9.02 -1.06 -21.27
CA VAL A 12 9.94 0.08 -21.06
C VAL A 12 10.39 0.25 -19.62
N LEU A 13 9.71 -0.38 -18.66
CA LEU A 13 10.02 -0.30 -17.23
C LEU A 13 10.82 -1.52 -16.75
N ASN A 14 11.93 -1.25 -16.08
CA ASN A 14 12.70 -2.27 -15.36
C ASN A 14 12.58 -2.07 -13.85
N PRO A 15 12.06 -3.03 -13.06
CA PRO A 15 11.94 -2.87 -11.62
C PRO A 15 13.30 -2.65 -10.95
N VAL A 16 13.39 -1.64 -10.09
CA VAL A 16 14.60 -1.33 -9.31
C VAL A 16 14.41 -1.77 -7.86
N GLY A 17 13.29 -1.38 -7.24
CA GLY A 17 13.05 -1.70 -5.84
C GLY A 17 11.72 -1.19 -5.31
N VAL A 18 11.43 -1.57 -4.07
CA VAL A 18 10.30 -1.07 -3.29
C VAL A 18 10.82 -0.56 -1.96
N TYR A 19 10.52 0.70 -1.64
CA TYR A 19 11.07 1.40 -0.49
C TYR A 19 9.97 1.97 0.40
N LEU A 20 10.11 1.83 1.72
CA LEU A 20 9.22 2.48 2.68
C LEU A 20 9.51 3.99 2.73
N ARG A 21 8.50 4.82 2.45
CA ARG A 21 8.60 6.29 2.43
C ARG A 21 8.13 6.92 3.74
N SER A 22 7.03 6.41 4.28
CA SER A 22 6.51 6.85 5.57
C SER A 22 5.70 5.73 6.21
N SER A 23 5.59 5.78 7.53
CA SER A 23 4.67 4.90 8.25
C SER A 23 4.12 5.59 9.48
N LYS A 24 2.87 5.27 9.81
CA LYS A 24 2.21 5.63 11.05
C LYS A 24 1.76 4.35 11.73
N VAL A 25 2.23 4.15 12.96
CA VAL A 25 1.94 2.95 13.74
C VAL A 25 1.61 3.38 15.16
N TYR A 26 0.47 2.94 15.69
CA TYR A 26 0.14 3.17 17.10
C TYR A 26 -0.82 2.12 17.65
N THR A 27 -0.78 1.95 18.96
CA THR A 27 -1.82 1.29 19.78
C THR A 27 -2.51 2.35 20.62
N HIS A 28 -3.83 2.25 20.75
CA HIS A 28 -4.60 3.13 21.62
C HIS A 28 -4.09 3.05 23.07
N THR A 29 -4.12 4.17 23.79
CA THR A 29 -3.70 4.22 25.20
C THR A 29 -4.49 3.22 26.04
N GLY A 30 -3.80 2.41 26.84
CA GLY A 30 -4.41 1.37 27.68
C GLY A 30 -4.85 0.11 26.93
N PHE A 31 -4.65 0.04 25.61
CA PHE A 31 -4.80 -1.20 24.86
C PHE A 31 -3.51 -2.01 24.95
N HIS A 32 -3.57 -3.14 25.63
CA HIS A 32 -2.49 -4.11 25.71
C HIS A 32 -2.92 -5.40 25.01
N PRO A 33 -2.51 -5.63 23.75
CA PRO A 33 -3.05 -6.73 22.94
C PRO A 33 -2.97 -8.12 23.60
N PRO A 34 -1.92 -8.48 24.38
CA PRO A 34 -1.89 -9.78 25.06
C PRO A 34 -2.89 -9.95 26.21
N TYR A 35 -3.45 -8.85 26.74
CA TYR A 35 -4.29 -8.85 27.95
C TYR A 35 -5.72 -8.36 27.68
N ASN A 36 -5.93 -7.59 26.61
CA ASN A 36 -7.24 -7.08 26.18
C ASN A 36 -7.80 -7.95 25.04
N ASN A 37 -8.12 -9.21 25.34
CA ASN A 37 -8.65 -10.21 24.39
C ASN A 37 -10.10 -9.92 23.99
N GLY A 38 -10.34 -8.83 23.27
CA GLY A 38 -11.62 -8.54 22.61
C GLY A 38 -11.70 -9.16 21.20
N GLU A 39 -12.92 -9.36 20.71
CA GLU A 39 -13.16 -9.65 19.29
C GLU A 39 -13.03 -8.34 18.49
N PHE A 40 -11.87 -8.13 17.87
CA PHE A 40 -11.64 -6.95 17.03
C PHE A 40 -11.91 -7.26 15.57
N GLN A 41 -12.58 -6.34 14.89
CA GLN A 41 -12.71 -6.39 13.44
C GLN A 41 -11.46 -5.79 12.78
N ILE A 42 -11.06 -6.40 11.67
CA ILE A 42 -9.91 -5.95 10.89
C ILE A 42 -10.42 -5.17 9.69
N GLN A 43 -10.00 -3.92 9.57
CA GLN A 43 -10.31 -3.09 8.41
C GLN A 43 -9.03 -2.78 7.64
N TYR A 44 -9.08 -2.97 6.34
CA TYR A 44 -7.95 -2.79 5.44
C TYR A 44 -8.11 -1.53 4.60
N LYS A 45 -7.00 -0.88 4.30
CA LYS A 45 -6.92 0.25 3.39
C LYS A 45 -5.85 -0.04 2.35
N SER A 46 -6.14 0.28 1.10
CA SER A 46 -5.11 0.35 0.07
C SER A 46 -5.46 1.43 -0.94
N LYS A 47 -4.50 2.27 -1.30
CA LYS A 47 -4.74 3.37 -2.23
C LYS A 47 -3.46 3.73 -2.98
N VAL A 48 -3.60 4.00 -4.27
CA VAL A 48 -2.57 4.70 -5.06
C VAL A 48 -2.62 6.19 -4.71
N ILE A 49 -1.49 6.76 -4.27
CA ILE A 49 -1.47 8.12 -3.70
C ILE A 49 -1.28 9.21 -4.76
N SER A 50 -0.42 8.97 -5.76
CA SER A 50 -0.02 9.98 -6.75
C SER A 50 0.17 9.36 -8.14
N GLU A 51 0.09 10.21 -9.18
CA GLU A 51 0.15 9.77 -10.58
C GLU A 51 1.52 9.16 -10.94
N TYR A 52 2.66 9.75 -10.59
CA TYR A 52 4.00 9.15 -10.60
C TYR A 52 5.02 10.27 -10.34
N GLU A 53 6.23 9.93 -9.92
CA GLU A 53 7.35 10.88 -9.85
C GLU A 53 8.43 10.48 -10.86
N LEU A 54 8.75 11.37 -11.80
CA LEU A 54 9.88 11.18 -12.72
C LEU A 54 11.17 11.73 -12.08
N LEU A 55 12.12 10.84 -11.83
CA LEU A 55 13.42 11.16 -11.24
C LEU A 55 14.46 11.08 -12.36
N ARG A 56 15.12 12.20 -12.69
CA ARG A 56 16.22 12.23 -13.67
C ARG A 56 17.55 12.11 -12.93
N ALA A 57 18.38 11.16 -13.34
CA ALA A 57 19.75 11.01 -12.84
C ALA A 57 20.75 11.76 -13.75
N GLU A 58 21.90 12.13 -13.18
CA GLU A 58 22.93 12.92 -13.87
C GLU A 58 23.55 12.21 -15.09
N GLU A 59 23.47 10.87 -15.16
CA GLU A 59 24.02 10.06 -16.26
C GLU A 59 23.03 9.81 -17.41
N GLY A 60 21.94 10.58 -17.51
CA GLY A 60 20.92 10.42 -18.55
C GLY A 60 19.94 9.27 -18.29
N GLN A 61 20.06 8.57 -17.16
CA GLN A 61 19.07 7.59 -16.73
C GLN A 61 17.82 8.28 -16.19
N SER A 62 16.65 7.74 -16.52
CA SER A 62 15.37 8.19 -16.01
C SER A 62 14.75 7.10 -15.16
N PHE A 63 14.23 7.46 -13.98
CA PHE A 63 13.51 6.58 -13.09
C PHE A 63 12.10 7.10 -12.88
N ILE A 64 11.18 6.20 -12.61
CA ILE A 64 9.80 6.51 -12.25
C ILE A 64 9.49 5.85 -10.92
N ALA A 65 8.92 6.62 -9.99
CA ALA A 65 8.49 6.14 -8.70
C ALA A 65 6.97 6.25 -8.59
N PHE A 66 6.34 5.15 -8.18
CA PHE A 66 4.90 5.09 -7.92
C PHE A 66 4.63 4.93 -6.44
N GLN A 67 3.75 5.77 -5.87
CA GLN A 67 3.43 5.71 -4.45
C GLN A 67 2.17 4.90 -4.17
N TYR A 68 2.29 3.96 -3.24
CA TYR A 68 1.20 3.08 -2.82
C TYR A 68 1.06 3.10 -1.30
N GLU A 69 -0.13 3.43 -0.82
CA GLU A 69 -0.51 3.34 0.58
C GLU A 69 -1.16 1.99 0.87
N ALA A 70 -0.73 1.36 1.95
CA ALA A 70 -1.41 0.21 2.54
C ALA A 70 -1.60 0.45 4.04
N GLY A 71 -2.71 -0.02 4.57
CA GLY A 71 -2.98 0.11 5.99
C GLY A 71 -3.92 -0.97 6.52
N VAL A 72 -3.78 -1.24 7.81
CA VAL A 72 -4.71 -2.03 8.60
C VAL A 72 -5.03 -1.28 9.88
N ARG A 73 -6.30 -1.31 10.29
CA ARG A 73 -6.70 -0.96 11.64
C ARG A 73 -7.47 -2.10 12.30
N LEU A 74 -7.26 -2.25 13.61
CA LEU A 74 -8.08 -3.08 14.47
C LEU A 74 -9.13 -2.18 15.12
N VAL A 75 -10.39 -2.52 14.95
CA VAL A 75 -11.51 -1.74 15.48
C VAL A 75 -12.35 -2.56 16.44
N ASP A 76 -12.91 -1.87 17.42
CA ASP A 76 -13.85 -2.40 18.38
C ASP A 76 -15.25 -1.90 18.05
N GLU A 77 -16.05 -2.71 17.37
CA GLU A 77 -17.39 -2.33 16.91
C GLU A 77 -18.42 -2.22 18.05
N THR A 78 -18.04 -2.57 19.28
CA THR A 78 -18.87 -2.33 20.47
C THR A 78 -18.80 -0.89 20.94
N VAL A 79 -17.82 -0.14 20.45
CA VAL A 79 -17.59 1.28 20.74
C VAL A 79 -18.13 2.12 19.59
N ASP A 80 -18.66 3.32 19.88
CA ASP A 80 -19.09 4.27 18.86
C ASP A 80 -17.91 4.68 17.96
N GLU A 81 -18.10 4.72 16.63
CA GLU A 81 -17.05 5.02 15.65
C GLU A 81 -16.37 6.38 15.88
N LYS A 82 -17.05 7.33 16.53
CA LYS A 82 -16.50 8.66 16.83
C LYS A 82 -15.64 8.67 18.09
N ASP A 83 -15.66 7.61 18.89
CA ASP A 83 -14.82 7.51 20.06
C ASP A 83 -13.38 7.16 19.65
N SER A 84 -12.40 7.80 20.30
CA SER A 84 -10.98 7.46 20.16
C SER A 84 -10.67 5.97 20.40
N ALA A 85 -11.45 5.33 21.27
CA ALA A 85 -11.33 3.91 21.62
C ALA A 85 -11.81 2.97 20.51
N TYR A 86 -12.53 3.47 19.48
CA TYR A 86 -12.98 2.65 18.35
C TYR A 86 -11.80 2.02 17.62
N VAL A 87 -10.74 2.80 17.35
CA VAL A 87 -9.50 2.29 16.74
C VAL A 87 -8.53 1.87 17.82
N ARG A 88 -8.34 0.56 17.99
CA ARG A 88 -7.45 -0.01 19.00
C ARG A 88 -6.00 -0.03 18.57
N ALA A 89 -5.76 -0.26 17.28
CA ALA A 89 -4.43 -0.19 16.69
C ALA A 89 -4.52 0.19 15.22
N GLU A 90 -3.50 0.88 14.72
CA GLU A 90 -3.37 1.25 13.30
C GLU A 90 -1.93 1.03 12.85
N ILE A 91 -1.78 0.44 11.67
CA ILE A 91 -0.53 0.32 10.93
C ILE A 91 -0.81 0.85 9.53
N LEU A 92 -0.17 1.95 9.17
CA LEU A 92 -0.26 2.58 7.85
C LEU A 92 1.16 2.73 7.30
N ALA A 93 1.35 2.44 6.02
CA ALA A 93 2.63 2.60 5.35
C ALA A 93 2.44 3.11 3.92
N VAL A 94 3.35 3.99 3.50
CA VAL A 94 3.48 4.45 2.12
C VAL A 94 4.75 3.86 1.55
N PHE A 95 4.63 3.13 0.45
CA PHE A 95 5.74 2.56 -0.30
C PHE A 95 5.94 3.31 -1.61
N ALA A 96 7.18 3.49 -2.03
CA ALA A 96 7.55 3.85 -3.38
C ALA A 96 8.01 2.61 -4.13
N SER A 97 7.38 2.33 -5.27
CA SER A 97 7.83 1.30 -6.22
C SER A 97 8.57 2.00 -7.34
N GLU A 98 9.88 1.76 -7.42
CA GLU A 98 10.77 2.43 -8.36
C GLU A 98 11.14 1.54 -9.55
N TYR A 99 11.16 2.15 -10.72
CA TYR A 99 11.49 1.51 -11.99
C TYR A 99 12.45 2.40 -12.76
N GLN A 100 13.40 1.78 -13.44
CA GLN A 100 14.23 2.45 -14.43
C GLN A 100 13.48 2.43 -15.77
N LEU A 101 13.41 3.59 -16.41
CA LEU A 101 12.92 3.73 -17.78
C LEU A 101 14.08 3.42 -18.74
N LYS A 102 13.89 2.42 -19.62
CA LYS A 102 14.94 1.97 -20.55
C LYS A 102 15.43 3.07 -21.48
N GLU A 103 14.49 3.85 -22.02
CA GLU A 103 14.75 4.96 -22.94
C GLU A 103 13.83 6.13 -22.53
N PRO A 104 14.37 7.34 -22.24
CA PRO A 104 13.57 8.49 -21.83
C PRO A 104 12.43 8.85 -22.79
N GLU A 105 12.64 8.63 -24.09
CA GLU A 105 11.69 8.91 -25.17
C GLU A 105 10.52 7.93 -25.22
N ALA A 106 10.65 6.77 -24.58
CA ALA A 106 9.63 5.73 -24.53
C ALA A 106 8.55 5.99 -23.45
N PHE A 107 8.66 7.11 -22.74
CA PHE A 107 7.67 7.54 -21.75
C PHE A 107 6.31 7.79 -22.41
N ASP A 108 5.26 7.16 -21.86
CA ASP A 108 3.88 7.37 -22.24
C ASP A 108 3.02 7.45 -20.97
N GLU A 109 2.46 8.62 -20.72
CA GLU A 109 1.65 8.92 -19.53
C GLU A 109 0.42 8.00 -19.40
N ALA A 110 -0.28 7.71 -20.49
CA ALA A 110 -1.44 6.82 -20.45
C ALA A 110 -1.02 5.39 -20.10
N ALA A 111 0.13 4.95 -20.61
CA ALA A 111 0.70 3.65 -20.27
C ALA A 111 1.14 3.59 -18.80
N MET A 112 1.81 4.64 -18.29
CA MET A 112 2.24 4.71 -16.88
C MET A 112 1.05 4.73 -15.92
N SER A 113 0.01 5.49 -16.23
CA SER A 113 -1.22 5.56 -15.41
C SER A 113 -1.96 4.21 -15.38
N GLU A 114 -2.08 3.53 -16.52
CA GLU A 114 -2.69 2.20 -16.55
C GLU A 114 -1.85 1.17 -15.77
N PHE A 115 -0.52 1.23 -15.89
CA PHE A 115 0.42 0.38 -15.16
C PHE A 115 0.36 0.60 -13.65
N LEU A 116 0.27 1.85 -13.20
CA LEU A 116 0.09 2.20 -11.80
C LEU A 116 -1.16 1.54 -11.20
N ASN A 117 -2.29 1.68 -11.89
CA ASN A 117 -3.59 1.20 -11.42
C ASN A 117 -3.67 -0.34 -11.37
N CYS A 118 -2.95 -1.03 -12.26
CA CYS A 118 -3.04 -2.48 -12.38
C CYS A 118 -1.90 -3.23 -11.71
N ASN A 119 -0.65 -2.77 -11.85
CA ASN A 119 0.54 -3.58 -11.60
C ASN A 119 1.27 -3.22 -10.31
N VAL A 120 1.39 -1.94 -9.97
CA VAL A 120 2.22 -1.48 -8.84
C VAL A 120 1.84 -2.15 -7.52
N ARG A 121 0.53 -2.33 -7.27
CA ARG A 121 0.04 -3.02 -6.08
C ARG A 121 0.64 -4.42 -5.91
N PHE A 122 0.83 -5.15 -7.00
CA PHE A 122 1.34 -6.53 -6.94
C PHE A 122 2.83 -6.56 -6.59
N HIS A 123 3.59 -5.54 -6.98
CA HIS A 123 5.00 -5.42 -6.63
C HIS A 123 5.18 -4.95 -5.18
N VAL A 124 4.32 -4.06 -4.69
CA VAL A 124 4.36 -3.56 -3.31
C VAL A 124 3.85 -4.60 -2.29
N TRP A 125 2.90 -5.44 -2.69
CA TRP A 125 2.18 -6.34 -1.77
C TRP A 125 3.07 -7.26 -0.92
N PRO A 126 4.12 -7.93 -1.44
CA PRO A 126 5.02 -8.74 -0.61
C PRO A 126 5.74 -7.93 0.48
N PHE A 127 6.13 -6.70 0.18
CA PHE A 127 6.81 -5.81 1.11
C PHE A 127 5.86 -5.32 2.20
N TRP A 128 4.62 -4.97 1.83
CA TRP A 128 3.58 -4.65 2.82
C TRP A 128 3.28 -5.82 3.75
N ARG A 129 3.18 -7.04 3.22
CA ARG A 129 2.92 -8.23 4.05
C ARG A 129 3.97 -8.46 5.12
N GLU A 130 5.24 -8.42 4.72
CA GLU A 130 6.35 -8.59 5.67
C GLU A 130 6.35 -7.46 6.69
N TYR A 131 6.23 -6.21 6.23
CA TYR A 131 6.18 -5.05 7.10
C TYR A 131 5.04 -5.13 8.13
N LEU A 132 3.84 -5.52 7.71
CA LEU A 132 2.70 -5.69 8.61
C LEU A 132 3.00 -6.79 9.65
N GLN A 133 3.49 -7.96 9.22
CA GLN A 133 3.74 -9.08 10.11
C GLN A 133 4.82 -8.76 11.15
N SER A 134 5.93 -8.15 10.72
CA SER A 134 7.02 -7.77 11.62
C SER A 134 6.58 -6.64 12.55
N THR A 135 5.74 -5.70 12.09
CA THR A 135 5.17 -4.63 12.92
C THR A 135 4.18 -5.17 13.94
N CYS A 136 3.24 -6.06 13.55
CA CYS A 136 2.31 -6.70 14.49
C CYS A 136 3.07 -7.42 15.60
N THR A 137 4.13 -8.16 15.26
CA THR A 137 4.98 -8.85 16.24
C THR A 137 5.61 -7.87 17.23
N ARG A 138 6.13 -6.73 16.76
CA ARG A 138 6.73 -5.69 17.62
C ARG A 138 5.70 -4.98 18.50
N MET A 139 4.45 -4.87 18.05
CA MET A 139 3.34 -4.30 18.81
C MET A 139 2.67 -5.31 19.76
N GLY A 140 3.07 -6.59 19.70
CA GLY A 140 2.40 -7.68 20.43
C GLY A 140 0.99 -7.97 19.91
N LEU A 141 0.63 -7.48 18.72
CA LEU A 141 -0.67 -7.72 18.11
C LEU A 141 -0.79 -9.16 17.61
N PRO A 142 -1.99 -9.75 17.60
CA PRO A 142 -2.22 -11.00 16.89
C PRO A 142 -1.83 -10.86 15.42
N VAL A 143 -1.40 -11.95 14.81
CA VAL A 143 -1.05 -11.98 13.38
C VAL A 143 -2.30 -11.65 12.58
N ILE A 144 -2.27 -10.51 11.88
CA ILE A 144 -3.37 -10.05 11.04
C ILE A 144 -3.33 -10.83 9.73
N PRO A 145 -4.35 -11.64 9.41
CA PRO A 145 -4.36 -12.45 8.19
C PRO A 145 -4.57 -11.58 6.95
N LEU A 146 -3.54 -11.41 6.11
CA LEU A 146 -3.68 -10.68 4.85
C LEU A 146 -4.17 -11.60 3.70
N PRO A 147 -5.20 -11.21 2.93
CA PRO A 147 -5.72 -12.01 1.80
C PRO A 147 -4.65 -12.21 0.72
N HIS A 148 -4.66 -13.32 -0.04
CA HIS A 148 -3.60 -13.62 -1.04
C HIS A 148 -3.29 -12.47 -2.03
N HIS A 149 -4.31 -11.73 -2.43
CA HIS A 149 -4.17 -10.44 -3.12
C HIS A 149 -5.27 -9.50 -2.66
N PHE A 150 -4.96 -8.20 -2.56
CA PHE A 150 -5.97 -7.19 -2.30
C PHE A 150 -6.81 -6.98 -3.57
N ARG A 151 -8.09 -7.34 -3.53
CA ARG A 151 -9.08 -6.75 -4.43
C ARG A 151 -9.61 -5.52 -3.70
N PRO A 152 -9.56 -4.32 -4.30
CA PRO A 152 -10.30 -3.19 -3.74
C PRO A 152 -11.75 -3.65 -3.54
N GLN A 153 -12.32 -3.45 -2.35
CA GLN A 153 -13.78 -3.47 -2.24
C GLN A 153 -14.27 -2.35 -3.16
N GLU A 154 -15.02 -2.70 -4.20
CA GLU A 154 -15.81 -1.72 -4.92
C GLU A 154 -16.71 -1.07 -3.87
N SER A 155 -16.56 0.24 -3.68
CA SER A 155 -17.58 1.00 -3.00
C SER A 155 -18.84 0.82 -3.81
N GLU A 156 -19.75 -0.05 -3.35
CA GLU A 156 -21.13 -0.02 -3.80
C GLU A 156 -21.60 1.42 -3.57
N ASN A 157 -21.62 2.21 -4.65
CA ASN A 157 -22.41 3.42 -4.70
C ASN A 157 -23.85 2.94 -4.48
N LYS A 158 -24.32 3.04 -3.24
CA LYS A 158 -25.74 3.02 -2.95
C LYS A 158 -26.33 4.26 -3.61
N GLU A 159 -27.04 4.03 -4.71
CA GLU A 159 -27.94 4.99 -5.35
C GLU A 159 -28.92 5.61 -4.35
#